data_AF-A0A3C0AGY9-F1
#
_entry.id   AF-A0A3C0AGY9-F1
#
_cell.length_a   1.000
_cell.length_b   1.000
_cell.length_c   1.000
_cell.angle_alpha   90.00
_cell.angle_beta   90.00
_cell.angle_gamma   90.00
#
_symmetry.space_group_name_H-M   'P 1'
#
loop_
_entity.id
_entity.type
_entity.pdbx_description
1 polymer ?
#
loop_
_entity_poly.entity_id
_entity_poly.type
_entity_poly.pdbx_seq_one_letter_code
_entity_poly.pdbx_strand_id
1 'polypeptide(L)'
;KSLNAAVDRAVELLNAATKPVLVAGVKLRSFGAEANFQKLADASGYAIASMPNAKGFFNEQHPHYMGIYWGPVGTPGCGEIVDSSDLCLFAGGTFTDYTTTGHAALINPAKVIQARPNSVVFPNQTFSNVKLAEFLEQLAQKLKPNDGSMIAYNRIKDEATPLRPGTPETELSTRQLF
;
A
#
# COMPACT_ATOMS: atom_id res chain seq x y z
N LYS A 1 6.99 -23.47 11.17
CA LYS A 1 5.89 -23.28 12.15
C LYS A 1 5.46 -21.81 12.21
N SER A 2 6.37 -20.86 12.50
CA SER A 2 6.02 -19.43 12.58
C SER A 2 5.54 -18.82 11.26
N LEU A 3 6.18 -19.16 10.12
CA LEU A 3 5.76 -18.69 8.79
C LEU A 3 4.31 -19.09 8.48
N ASN A 4 4.00 -20.40 8.52
CA ASN A 4 2.64 -20.88 8.24
C ASN A 4 1.60 -20.24 9.17
N ALA A 5 1.90 -20.13 10.48
CA ALA A 5 0.99 -19.50 11.43
C ALA A 5 0.77 -18.01 11.13
N ALA A 6 1.81 -17.27 10.73
CA ALA A 6 1.69 -15.88 10.32
C ALA A 6 0.84 -15.75 9.04
N VAL A 7 1.07 -16.62 8.05
CA VAL A 7 0.31 -16.65 6.80
C VAL A 7 -1.16 -16.97 7.08
N ASP A 8 -1.45 -18.03 7.84
CA ASP A 8 -2.82 -18.44 8.14
C ASP A 8 -3.57 -17.34 8.91
N ARG A 9 -2.90 -16.66 9.84
CA ARG A 9 -3.46 -15.50 10.55
C ARG A 9 -3.73 -14.30 9.63
N ALA A 10 -2.81 -14.01 8.70
CA ALA A 10 -3.01 -12.95 7.71
C ALA A 10 -4.16 -13.26 6.76
N VAL A 11 -4.25 -14.51 6.28
CA VAL A 11 -5.33 -14.99 5.42
C VAL A 11 -6.69 -14.84 6.11
N GLU A 12 -6.78 -15.24 7.38
CA GLU A 12 -8.01 -15.10 8.18
C GLU A 12 -8.47 -13.64 8.24
N LEU A 13 -7.57 -12.73 8.60
CA LEU A 13 -7.89 -11.31 8.75
C LEU A 13 -8.19 -10.62 7.42
N LEU A 14 -7.37 -10.85 6.40
CA LEU A 14 -7.51 -10.20 5.08
C LEU A 14 -8.74 -10.71 4.33
N ASN A 15 -9.08 -12.00 4.42
CA ASN A 15 -10.31 -12.52 3.82
C ASN A 15 -11.58 -12.08 4.57
N ALA A 16 -11.48 -11.69 5.85
CA ALA A 16 -12.59 -11.15 6.62
C ALA A 16 -12.76 -9.63 6.44
N ALA A 17 -11.74 -8.94 5.91
CA ALA A 17 -11.79 -7.51 5.64
C ALA A 17 -12.68 -7.19 4.43
N THR A 18 -13.42 -6.09 4.54
CA THR A 18 -14.34 -5.58 3.53
C THR A 18 -13.59 -4.86 2.42
N LYS A 19 -12.59 -4.04 2.75
CA LYS A 19 -11.83 -3.24 1.77
C LYS A 19 -10.33 -3.21 2.10
N PRO A 20 -9.66 -4.37 2.10
CA PRO A 20 -8.24 -4.46 2.43
C PRO A 20 -7.36 -3.72 1.41
N VAL A 21 -6.23 -3.17 1.87
CA VAL A 21 -5.29 -2.41 1.04
C VAL A 21 -3.87 -2.95 1.20
N LEU A 22 -3.12 -3.00 0.09
CA LEU A 22 -1.69 -3.30 0.09
C LEU A 22 -0.88 -2.00 0.01
N VAL A 23 0.15 -1.87 0.85
CA VAL A 23 1.07 -0.73 0.80
C VAL A 23 2.51 -1.21 0.65
N ALA A 24 3.14 -0.84 -0.46
CA ALA A 24 4.53 -1.15 -0.77
C ALA A 24 5.48 -0.24 0.02
N GLY A 25 6.44 -0.84 0.72
CA GLY A 25 7.43 -0.14 1.54
C GLY A 25 8.87 -0.31 1.05
N VAL A 26 9.76 0.56 1.55
CA VAL A 26 11.16 0.65 1.12
C VAL A 26 11.99 -0.62 1.34
N LYS A 27 11.55 -1.54 2.22
CA LYS A 27 12.29 -2.79 2.46
C LYS A 27 11.98 -3.89 1.44
N LEU A 28 11.06 -3.68 0.49
CA LEU A 28 10.80 -4.67 -0.56
C LEU A 28 12.05 -4.97 -1.38
N ARG A 29 12.72 -3.93 -1.91
CA ARG A 29 13.92 -4.09 -2.75
C ARG A 29 15.10 -4.68 -1.99
N SER A 30 15.43 -4.12 -0.82
CA SER A 30 16.58 -4.57 -0.03
C SER A 30 16.48 -6.02 0.43
N PHE A 31 15.28 -6.60 0.44
CA PHE A 31 15.03 -7.99 0.83
C PHE A 31 14.48 -8.84 -0.32
N GLY A 32 14.63 -8.39 -1.58
CA GLY A 32 14.31 -9.17 -2.78
C GLY A 32 12.83 -9.57 -2.89
N ALA A 33 11.92 -8.77 -2.36
CA ALA A 33 10.50 -9.10 -2.22
C ALA A 33 9.59 -8.36 -3.21
N GLU A 34 10.14 -7.57 -4.15
CA GLU A 34 9.37 -6.82 -5.16
C GLU A 34 8.50 -7.76 -6.03
N ALA A 35 9.08 -8.86 -6.53
CA ALA A 35 8.34 -9.84 -7.33
C ALA A 35 7.26 -10.58 -6.51
N ASN A 36 7.52 -10.88 -5.23
CA ASN A 36 6.55 -11.53 -4.36
C ASN A 36 5.38 -10.59 -4.03
N PHE A 37 5.66 -9.30 -3.84
CA PHE A 37 4.62 -8.28 -3.67
C PHE A 37 3.78 -8.11 -4.94
N GLN A 38 4.40 -8.16 -6.13
CA GLN A 38 3.66 -8.17 -7.40
C GLN A 38 2.71 -9.36 -7.50
N LYS A 39 3.19 -10.59 -7.23
CA LYS A 39 2.32 -11.79 -7.23
C LYS A 39 1.15 -11.67 -6.24
N LEU A 40 1.40 -11.10 -5.06
CA LEU A 40 0.37 -10.86 -4.05
C LEU A 40 -0.66 -9.83 -4.53
N ALA A 41 -0.20 -8.73 -5.13
CA ALA A 41 -1.06 -7.73 -5.74
C ALA A 41 -1.98 -8.36 -6.80
N ASP A 42 -1.41 -9.10 -7.74
CA ASP A 42 -2.14 -9.76 -8.83
C ASP A 42 -3.19 -10.76 -8.31
N ALA A 43 -2.86 -11.52 -7.26
CA ALA A 43 -3.76 -12.53 -6.68
C ALA A 43 -4.86 -11.94 -5.78
N SER A 44 -4.59 -10.82 -5.12
CA SER A 44 -5.47 -10.25 -4.10
C SER A 44 -6.64 -9.45 -4.67
N GLY A 45 -6.46 -8.79 -5.81
CA GLY A 45 -7.43 -7.82 -6.32
C GLY A 45 -7.55 -6.54 -5.48
N TYR A 46 -6.70 -6.35 -4.47
CA TYR A 46 -6.77 -5.22 -3.55
C TYR A 46 -6.29 -3.94 -4.23
N ALA A 47 -6.64 -2.81 -3.64
CA ALA A 47 -6.07 -1.53 -4.02
C ALA A 47 -4.65 -1.41 -3.47
N ILE A 48 -3.76 -0.77 -4.23
CA ILE A 48 -2.32 -0.79 -3.98
C ILE A 48 -1.80 0.63 -3.91
N ALA A 49 -1.08 0.94 -2.85
CA ALA A 49 -0.34 2.18 -2.69
C ALA A 49 1.15 1.90 -2.50
N SER A 50 1.98 2.92 -2.68
CA SER A 50 3.38 2.89 -2.24
C SER A 50 3.64 3.97 -1.20
N MET A 51 4.49 3.68 -0.22
CA MET A 51 5.08 4.70 0.65
C MET A 51 5.97 5.64 -0.19
N PRO A 52 6.19 6.91 0.22
CA PRO A 52 6.97 7.89 -0.56
C PRO A 52 8.40 7.42 -0.87
N ASN A 53 9.02 6.68 0.04
CA ASN A 53 10.37 6.13 -0.12
C ASN A 53 10.43 4.79 -0.86
N ALA A 54 9.29 4.29 -1.36
CA ALA A 54 9.17 3.06 -2.14
C ALA A 54 8.73 3.33 -3.60
N LYS A 55 8.85 4.59 -4.06
CA LYS A 55 8.53 4.97 -5.44
C LYS A 55 9.37 4.14 -6.43
N GLY A 56 8.72 3.59 -7.46
CA GLY A 56 9.36 2.74 -8.46
C GLY A 56 9.70 1.32 -8.01
N PHE A 57 9.19 0.85 -6.85
CA PHE A 57 9.37 -0.54 -6.38
C PHE A 57 8.20 -1.45 -6.77
N PHE A 58 7.15 -0.86 -7.34
CA PHE A 58 5.96 -1.54 -7.83
C PHE A 58 5.59 -0.99 -9.21
N ASN A 59 4.96 -1.80 -10.05
CA ASN A 59 4.54 -1.38 -11.39
C ASN A 59 3.34 -0.41 -11.29
N GLU A 60 3.57 0.85 -11.61
CA GLU A 60 2.54 1.90 -11.52
C GLU A 60 1.46 1.80 -12.60
N GLN A 61 1.68 0.99 -13.65
CA GLN A 61 0.69 0.70 -14.67
C GLN A 61 -0.27 -0.43 -14.24
N HIS A 62 -0.07 -1.01 -13.07
CA HIS A 62 -0.97 -2.03 -12.55
C HIS A 62 -2.37 -1.43 -12.34
N PRO A 63 -3.46 -2.11 -12.79
CA PRO A 63 -4.81 -1.54 -12.79
C PRO A 63 -5.32 -1.16 -11.39
N HIS A 64 -4.76 -1.75 -10.34
CA HIS A 64 -5.14 -1.47 -8.95
C HIS A 64 -4.20 -0.50 -8.22
N TYR A 65 -3.25 0.12 -8.93
CA TYR A 65 -2.35 1.09 -8.32
C TYR A 65 -3.04 2.44 -8.13
N MET A 66 -3.13 2.91 -6.89
CA MET A 66 -3.72 4.19 -6.49
C MET A 66 -2.70 5.33 -6.37
N GLY A 67 -1.40 5.03 -6.40
CA GLY A 67 -0.34 6.03 -6.24
C GLY A 67 0.34 5.99 -4.87
N ILE A 68 0.66 7.18 -4.34
CA ILE A 68 1.52 7.35 -3.18
C ILE A 68 0.70 7.64 -1.92
N TYR A 69 0.88 6.81 -0.90
CA TYR A 69 0.35 7.06 0.44
C TYR A 69 1.40 7.84 1.25
N TRP A 70 1.13 9.12 1.49
CA TRP A 70 2.01 10.00 2.28
C TRP A 70 1.21 10.95 3.18
N GLY A 71 0.17 10.42 3.83
CA GLY A 71 -0.78 11.22 4.60
C GLY A 71 -1.42 12.31 3.73
N PRO A 72 -1.47 13.58 4.18
CA PRO A 72 -2.20 14.65 3.51
C PRO A 72 -1.57 15.15 2.19
N VAL A 73 -0.34 14.71 1.87
CA VAL A 73 0.41 15.14 0.68
C VAL A 73 0.59 14.02 -0.35
N GLY A 74 -0.12 12.90 -0.17
CA GLY A 74 -0.10 11.76 -1.08
C GLY A 74 -0.86 12.02 -2.39
N THR A 75 -1.00 10.97 -3.20
CA THR A 75 -1.85 11.02 -4.39
C THR A 75 -3.32 11.26 -3.98
N PRO A 76 -4.06 12.16 -4.65
CA PRO A 76 -5.47 12.39 -4.36
C PRO A 76 -6.29 11.10 -4.33
N GLY A 77 -7.14 10.93 -3.33
CA GLY A 77 -7.94 9.71 -3.13
C GLY A 77 -7.19 8.54 -2.51
N CYS A 78 -5.86 8.45 -2.65
CA CYS A 78 -5.08 7.33 -2.10
C CYS A 78 -5.06 7.35 -0.56
N GLY A 79 -4.84 8.53 0.04
CA GLY A 79 -4.86 8.72 1.50
C GLY A 79 -6.18 8.30 2.13
N GLU A 80 -7.28 8.75 1.54
CA GLU A 80 -8.65 8.48 1.99
C GLU A 80 -8.99 6.99 1.95
N ILE A 81 -8.54 6.25 0.93
CA ILE A 81 -8.75 4.80 0.85
C ILE A 81 -7.91 4.05 1.87
N VAL A 82 -6.63 4.41 2.01
CA VAL A 82 -5.74 3.76 2.99
C VAL A 82 -6.21 4.02 4.43
N ASP A 83 -6.56 5.27 4.75
CA ASP A 83 -6.97 5.67 6.11
C ASP A 83 -8.36 5.14 6.47
N SER A 84 -9.27 5.05 5.49
CA SER A 84 -10.61 4.51 5.73
C SER A 84 -10.68 2.98 5.68
N SER A 85 -9.63 2.30 5.20
CA SER A 85 -9.54 0.84 5.12
C SER A 85 -9.80 0.19 6.48
N ASP A 86 -10.40 -1.00 6.46
CA ASP A 86 -10.56 -1.82 7.65
C ASP A 86 -9.35 -2.70 7.93
N LEU A 87 -8.47 -2.92 6.96
CA LEU A 87 -7.19 -3.59 7.14
C LEU A 87 -6.16 -3.24 6.06
N CYS A 88 -4.97 -2.80 6.47
CA CYS A 88 -3.85 -2.51 5.57
C CYS A 88 -2.69 -3.47 5.81
N LEU A 89 -2.13 -4.05 4.74
CA LEU A 89 -0.87 -4.78 4.79
C LEU A 89 0.27 -3.89 4.28
N PHE A 90 1.11 -3.43 5.19
CA PHE A 90 2.34 -2.70 4.85
C PHE A 90 3.49 -3.70 4.65
N ALA A 91 3.86 -3.93 3.39
CA ALA A 91 4.92 -4.84 3.02
C ALA A 91 6.26 -4.11 2.96
N GLY A 92 7.14 -4.39 3.92
CA GLY A 92 8.44 -3.74 4.02
C GLY A 92 8.36 -2.26 4.39
N GLY A 93 7.26 -1.83 5.02
CA GLY A 93 7.07 -0.44 5.46
C GLY A 93 8.05 -0.02 6.54
N THR A 94 8.44 1.26 6.54
CA THR A 94 9.23 1.88 7.61
C THR A 94 8.55 3.18 7.98
N PHE A 95 8.06 3.27 9.22
CA PHE A 95 7.35 4.42 9.75
C PHE A 95 8.33 5.31 10.50
N THR A 96 8.55 6.51 9.95
CA THR A 96 9.39 7.57 10.50
C THR A 96 8.57 8.86 10.55
N ASP A 97 9.09 9.88 11.21
CA ASP A 97 8.59 11.25 11.11
C ASP A 97 8.35 11.66 9.65
N TYR A 98 9.29 11.39 8.75
CA TYR A 98 9.18 11.79 7.35
C TYR A 98 8.10 11.01 6.59
N THR A 99 8.08 9.68 6.69
CA THR A 99 7.11 8.84 5.97
C THR A 99 5.69 8.93 6.51
N THR A 100 5.52 9.43 7.74
CA THR A 100 4.21 9.69 8.37
C THR A 100 3.85 11.18 8.37
N THR A 101 4.62 12.02 7.68
CA THR A 101 4.37 13.46 7.52
C THR A 101 4.26 14.16 8.88
N GLY A 102 5.27 13.99 9.73
CA GLY A 102 5.28 14.53 11.10
C GLY A 102 4.18 13.93 11.99
N HIS A 103 3.88 12.63 11.82
CA HIS A 103 2.78 11.93 12.49
C HIS A 103 1.37 12.41 12.09
N ALA A 104 1.21 13.06 10.94
CA ALA A 104 -0.09 13.45 10.41
C ALA A 104 -0.83 12.30 9.68
N ALA A 105 -0.11 11.26 9.22
CA ALA A 105 -0.74 10.10 8.59
C ALA A 105 -1.59 9.30 9.59
N LEU A 106 -2.84 8.97 9.24
CA LEU A 106 -3.84 8.38 10.16
C LEU A 106 -3.71 6.84 10.26
N ILE A 107 -2.49 6.35 10.42
CA ILE A 107 -2.20 4.92 10.48
C ILE A 107 -2.67 4.35 11.82
N ASN A 108 -3.79 3.62 11.82
CA ASN A 108 -4.31 2.96 13.01
C ASN A 108 -3.62 1.60 13.24
N PRO A 109 -2.83 1.41 14.32
CA PRO A 109 -2.16 0.14 14.59
C PRO A 109 -3.11 -1.06 14.72
N ALA A 110 -4.38 -0.84 15.09
CA ALA A 110 -5.39 -1.88 15.20
C ALA A 110 -5.85 -2.42 13.83
N LYS A 111 -5.58 -1.70 12.73
CA LYS A 111 -6.00 -2.03 11.37
C LYS A 111 -4.81 -2.26 10.43
N VAL A 112 -3.66 -2.61 10.99
CA VAL A 112 -2.42 -2.74 10.21
C VAL A 112 -1.74 -4.08 10.48
N ILE A 113 -1.38 -4.77 9.40
CA ILE A 113 -0.38 -5.84 9.40
C ILE A 113 0.91 -5.25 8.85
N GLN A 114 2.01 -5.32 9.61
CA GLN A 114 3.32 -4.90 9.15
C GLN A 114 4.15 -6.14 8.82
N ALA A 115 4.36 -6.42 7.53
CA ALA A 115 5.31 -7.43 7.09
C ALA A 115 6.71 -6.80 7.05
N ARG A 116 7.48 -6.99 8.12
CA ARG A 116 8.86 -6.53 8.24
C ARG A 116 9.81 -7.55 7.62
N PRO A 117 11.11 -7.21 7.43
CA PRO A 117 12.06 -8.12 6.79
C PRO A 117 12.15 -9.53 7.39
N ASN A 118 12.11 -9.63 8.73
CA ASN A 118 12.28 -10.89 9.48
C ASN A 118 11.15 -11.15 10.49
N SER A 119 10.04 -10.41 10.42
CA SER A 119 8.90 -10.61 11.30
C SER A 119 7.61 -10.07 10.68
N VAL A 120 6.47 -10.58 11.14
CA VAL A 120 5.16 -10.06 10.77
C VAL A 120 4.43 -9.63 12.04
N VAL A 121 4.06 -8.35 12.10
CA VAL A 121 3.38 -7.74 13.24
C VAL A 121 1.92 -7.55 12.90
N PHE A 122 1.06 -8.17 13.69
CA PHE A 122 -0.39 -8.00 13.71
C PHE A 122 -0.78 -7.08 14.89
N PRO A 123 -2.02 -6.58 14.95
CA PRO A 123 -2.48 -5.74 16.05
C PRO A 123 -2.21 -6.30 17.45
N ASN A 124 -2.40 -7.62 17.63
CA ASN A 124 -2.32 -8.27 18.94
C ASN A 124 -1.21 -9.32 19.05
N GLN A 125 -0.41 -9.52 18.00
CA GLN A 125 0.55 -10.63 17.93
C GLN A 125 1.71 -10.30 17.00
N THR A 126 2.90 -10.81 17.31
CA THR A 126 4.05 -10.76 16.38
C THR A 126 4.59 -12.15 16.15
N PHE A 127 4.87 -12.47 14.88
CA PHE A 127 5.59 -13.68 14.50
C PHE A 127 7.00 -13.31 14.07
N SER A 128 8.00 -13.80 14.82
CA SER A 128 9.42 -13.59 14.52
C SER A 128 9.98 -14.68 13.60
N ASN A 129 11.13 -14.42 13.00
CA ASN A 129 11.85 -15.31 12.08
C ASN A 129 10.99 -15.71 10.86
N VAL A 130 10.25 -14.73 10.32
CA VAL A 130 9.44 -14.88 9.12
C VAL A 130 10.02 -13.96 8.06
N LYS A 131 10.57 -14.51 6.98
CA LYS A 131 11.14 -13.70 5.90
C LYS A 131 10.04 -13.04 5.08
N LEU A 132 10.23 -11.77 4.75
CA LEU A 132 9.27 -10.99 3.97
C LEU A 132 8.88 -11.66 2.64
N ALA A 133 9.86 -12.07 1.83
CA ALA A 133 9.58 -12.67 0.52
C ALA A 133 8.79 -13.99 0.63
N GLU A 134 9.18 -14.87 1.56
CA GLU A 134 8.49 -16.15 1.80
C GLU A 134 7.05 -15.95 2.32
N PHE A 135 6.85 -14.95 3.19
CA PHE A 135 5.52 -14.59 3.69
C PHE A 135 4.60 -14.09 2.56
N LEU A 136 5.06 -13.13 1.75
CA LEU A 136 4.27 -12.60 0.64
C LEU A 136 3.95 -13.67 -0.40
N GLU A 137 4.90 -14.57 -0.70
CA GLU A 137 4.69 -15.67 -1.64
C GLU A 137 3.61 -16.66 -1.19
N GLN A 138 3.67 -17.10 0.07
CA GLN A 138 2.67 -18.03 0.60
C GLN A 138 1.31 -17.37 0.80
N LEU A 139 1.30 -16.09 1.15
CA LEU A 139 0.06 -15.32 1.31
C LEU A 139 -0.68 -15.21 -0.04
N ALA A 140 0.05 -14.92 -1.13
CA ALA A 140 -0.52 -14.82 -2.47
C ALA A 140 -1.24 -16.10 -2.93
N GLN A 141 -0.80 -17.27 -2.46
CA GLN A 141 -1.40 -18.57 -2.83
C GLN A 141 -2.71 -18.88 -2.10
N LYS A 142 -3.00 -18.20 -0.99
CA LYS A 142 -4.11 -18.53 -0.08
C LYS A 142 -5.18 -17.45 0.04
N LEU A 143 -4.90 -16.23 -0.43
CA LEU A 143 -5.87 -15.15 -0.39
C LEU A 143 -6.99 -15.34 -1.41
N LYS A 144 -8.18 -14.90 -1.04
CA LYS A 144 -9.32 -14.79 -1.95
C LYS A 144 -9.32 -13.37 -2.53
N PRO A 145 -9.58 -13.21 -3.85
CA PRO A 145 -9.70 -11.88 -4.44
C PRO A 145 -10.80 -11.03 -3.77
N ASN A 146 -10.52 -9.76 -3.50
CA ASN A 146 -11.48 -8.77 -3.01
C ASN A 146 -11.18 -7.39 -3.61
N ASP A 147 -12.08 -6.85 -4.43
CA ASP A 147 -11.92 -5.55 -5.09
C ASP A 147 -12.58 -4.38 -4.32
N GLY A 148 -13.07 -4.59 -3.10
CA GLY A 148 -13.84 -3.62 -2.32
C GLY A 148 -13.11 -2.28 -2.10
N SER A 149 -11.79 -2.33 -1.88
CA SER A 149 -10.95 -1.13 -1.79
C SER A 149 -10.83 -0.39 -3.13
N MET A 150 -10.75 -1.13 -4.24
CA MET A 150 -10.67 -0.56 -5.59
C MET A 150 -12.00 0.04 -6.03
N ILE A 151 -13.12 -0.59 -5.69
CA ILE A 151 -14.46 -0.03 -5.89
C ILE A 151 -14.59 1.28 -5.12
N ALA A 152 -14.14 1.32 -3.86
CA ALA A 152 -14.15 2.54 -3.06
C ALA A 152 -13.27 3.64 -3.68
N TYR A 153 -12.07 3.30 -4.14
CA TYR A 153 -11.17 4.23 -4.82
C TYR A 153 -11.79 4.81 -6.09
N ASN A 154 -12.35 3.97 -6.95
CA ASN A 154 -12.97 4.40 -8.20
C ASN A 154 -14.17 5.36 -8.03
N ARG A 155 -14.78 5.41 -6.84
CA ARG A 155 -15.87 6.36 -6.52
C ARG A 155 -15.38 7.75 -6.16
N ILE A 156 -14.13 7.87 -5.70
CA ILE A 156 -13.58 9.13 -5.20
C ILE A 156 -12.35 9.61 -5.96
N LYS A 157 -11.79 8.78 -6.87
CA LYS A 157 -10.62 9.16 -7.64
C LYS A 157 -10.97 10.38 -8.49
N ASP A 158 -10.18 11.43 -8.33
CA ASP A 158 -10.22 12.55 -9.26
C ASP A 158 -9.36 12.20 -10.47
N GLU A 159 -9.89 12.45 -11.67
CA GLU A 159 -9.06 12.43 -12.87
C GLU A 159 -8.18 13.68 -12.85
N ALA A 160 -6.89 13.48 -12.61
CA ALA A 160 -5.90 14.55 -12.76
C ALA A 160 -5.99 15.09 -14.19
N THR A 161 -6.50 16.31 -14.35
CA THR A 161 -6.51 16.96 -15.66
C THR A 161 -5.06 17.27 -16.01
N PRO A 162 -4.49 16.67 -17.08
CA PRO A 162 -3.11 16.94 -17.43
C PRO A 162 -2.99 18.43 -17.77
N LEU A 163 -2.03 19.10 -17.12
CA LEU A 163 -1.69 20.47 -17.46
C LEU A 163 -1.24 20.49 -18.92
N ARG A 164 -1.92 21.29 -19.73
CA ARG A 164 -1.50 21.48 -21.12
C ARG A 164 -0.24 22.33 -21.13
N PRO A 165 0.84 21.90 -21.80
CA PRO A 165 2.00 22.76 -21.96
C PRO A 165 1.58 24.05 -22.67
N GLY A 166 2.05 25.19 -22.15
CA GLY A 166 1.94 26.46 -22.85
C GLY A 166 2.80 26.49 -24.10
N THR A 167 2.51 27.41 -25.01
CA THR A 167 3.43 27.75 -26.11
C THR A 167 4.60 28.58 -25.59
N PRO A 168 5.71 28.73 -26.34
CA PRO A 168 6.86 29.56 -25.93
C PRO A 168 6.50 31.01 -25.59
N GLU A 169 5.42 31.55 -26.16
CA GLU A 169 4.91 32.91 -25.93
C GLU A 169 3.98 33.00 -24.71
N THR A 170 3.66 31.88 -24.06
CA THR A 170 2.80 31.86 -22.89
C THR A 170 3.51 32.58 -21.74
N GLU A 171 2.91 33.68 -21.27
CA GLU A 171 3.46 34.43 -20.13
C GLU A 171 3.60 33.52 -18.90
N LEU A 172 4.77 33.60 -18.26
CA LEU A 172 5.03 32.90 -17.01
C LEU A 172 4.13 33.50 -15.92
N SER A 173 3.23 32.68 -15.37
CA SER A 173 2.33 33.07 -14.30
C SER A 173 2.46 32.12 -13.12
N THR A 174 2.46 32.67 -11.90
CA THR A 174 2.40 31.89 -10.66
C THR A 174 0.97 31.50 -10.27
N ARG A 175 -0.04 31.98 -11.03
CA ARG A 175 -1.44 31.63 -10.80
C ARG A 175 -1.78 30.31 -11.51
N GLN A 176 -1.54 29.19 -10.84
CA GLN A 176 -2.25 27.96 -11.19
C GLN A 176 -3.66 28.04 -10.56
N LEU A 177 -4.69 28.11 -11.41
CA LEU A 177 -6.07 27.91 -10.99
C LEU A 177 -6.23 26.42 -10.67
N PHE A 178 -6.44 26.13 -9.39
CA PHE A 178 -6.77 24.79 -8.88
C PHE A 178 -8.14 24.35 -9.39
#